data_AF-A0A2T6CMB3-F1
#
_entry.id   AF-A0A2T6CMB3-F1
#
_cell.length_a   1.000
_cell.length_b   1.000
_cell.length_c   1.000
_cell.angle_alpha   90.00
_cell.angle_beta   90.00
_cell.angle_gamma   90.00
#
_symmetry.space_group_name_H-M   'P 1'
#
loop_
_entity.id
_entity.type
_entity.pdbx_description
1 polymer ?
#
loop_
_entity_poly.entity_id
_entity_poly.type
_entity_poly.pdbx_seq_one_letter_code
_entity_poly.pdbx_strand_id
1 'polypeptide(L)'
;MYAVCLLAAAWAAASSGCTNVSSTARRTGVVAVGSAAGAAAGYLVSDGGAGPTAVGAVAGGAITQLALGEDASVRQDGFDQGYVQGQSDAIKRQYFLRLALERKPADDAKAAGEPVYYLVPGPEVTADGRKLAPHQVAIRVVE
;
A
#
# COMPACT_ATOMS: atom_id res chain seq x y z
N MET A 1 19.28 -35.01 21.11
CA MET A 1 17.90 -34.60 20.78
C MET A 1 17.78 -33.15 20.28
N TYR A 2 18.49 -32.17 20.86
CA TYR A 2 18.43 -30.77 20.38
C TYR A 2 18.99 -30.52 18.97
N ALA A 3 20.04 -31.25 18.57
CA ALA A 3 20.66 -31.09 17.24
C ALA A 3 19.74 -31.51 16.08
N VAL A 4 18.89 -32.53 16.28
CA VAL A 4 17.95 -33.02 15.25
C VAL A 4 16.79 -32.04 15.08
N CYS A 5 16.33 -31.38 16.15
CA CYS A 5 15.33 -30.33 16.06
C CYS A 5 15.86 -29.06 15.38
N LEU A 6 17.12 -28.67 15.59
CA LEU A 6 17.73 -27.53 14.91
C LEU A 6 17.91 -27.78 13.41
N LEU A 7 18.32 -28.99 13.03
CA LEU A 7 18.43 -29.38 11.62
C LEU A 7 17.06 -29.47 10.94
N ALA A 8 16.03 -29.98 11.63
CA ALA A 8 14.67 -30.03 11.11
C ALA A 8 14.05 -28.63 10.93
N ALA A 9 14.30 -27.71 11.87
CA ALA A 9 13.86 -26.31 11.76
C ALA A 9 14.59 -25.56 10.62
N ALA A 10 15.89 -25.78 10.45
CA ALA A 10 16.66 -25.22 9.35
C ALA A 10 16.21 -25.77 7.98
N TRP A 11 15.86 -27.06 7.92
CA TRP A 11 15.37 -27.69 6.69
C TRP A 11 13.95 -27.24 6.33
N ALA A 12 13.07 -27.07 7.31
CA ALA A 12 11.73 -26.53 7.11
C ALA A 12 11.74 -25.05 6.66
N ALA A 13 12.69 -24.26 7.16
CA ALA A 13 12.90 -22.89 6.68
C ALA A 13 13.44 -22.86 5.24
N ALA A 14 14.28 -23.83 4.86
CA ALA A 14 14.83 -23.93 3.51
C ALA A 14 13.82 -24.45 2.47
N SER A 15 12.89 -25.33 2.84
CA SER A 15 11.93 -25.93 1.90
C SER A 15 10.72 -25.05 1.58
N SER A 16 10.47 -24.00 2.36
CA SER A 16 9.26 -23.17 2.24
C SER A 16 9.36 -22.01 1.24
N GLY A 17 10.54 -21.79 0.62
CA GLY A 17 10.82 -20.58 -0.17
C GLY A 17 11.08 -20.76 -1.66
N CYS A 18 11.11 -21.98 -2.20
CA CYS A 18 11.81 -22.24 -3.46
C CYS A 18 11.05 -22.00 -4.78
N THR A 19 9.87 -21.38 -4.82
CA THR A 19 9.13 -21.26 -6.10
C THR A 19 8.90 -19.85 -6.64
N ASN A 20 9.39 -18.78 -6.01
CA ASN A 20 9.49 -17.44 -6.63
C ASN A 20 10.42 -16.52 -5.84
N VAL A 21 11.70 -16.87 -5.75
CA VAL A 21 12.69 -16.10 -4.97
C VAL A 21 13.08 -14.85 -5.75
N SER A 22 12.44 -13.72 -5.40
CA SER A 22 12.83 -12.36 -5.80
C SER A 22 14.36 -12.18 -5.66
N SER A 23 14.95 -11.36 -6.53
CA SER A 23 16.40 -11.08 -6.54
C SER A 23 16.91 -10.60 -5.18
N THR A 24 16.07 -9.92 -4.39
CA THR A 24 16.31 -9.57 -2.99
C THR A 24 16.47 -10.80 -2.09
N ALA A 25 15.59 -11.79 -2.20
CA ALA A 25 15.62 -12.99 -1.35
C ALA A 25 16.79 -13.92 -1.68
N ARG A 26 17.26 -13.94 -2.95
CA ARG A 26 18.52 -14.61 -3.32
C ARG A 26 19.71 -13.94 -2.64
N ARG A 27 19.74 -12.61 -2.61
CA ARG A 27 20.77 -11.82 -1.93
C ARG A 27 20.81 -12.10 -0.44
N THR A 28 19.66 -12.07 0.24
CA THR A 28 19.59 -12.41 1.66
C THR A 28 20.01 -13.86 1.92
N GLY A 29 19.67 -14.78 1.02
CA GLY A 29 20.11 -16.17 1.09
C GLY A 29 21.63 -16.32 1.00
N VAL A 30 22.28 -15.65 0.05
CA VAL A 30 23.75 -15.69 -0.09
C VAL A 30 24.46 -15.09 1.13
N VAL A 31 23.91 -14.00 1.67
CA VAL A 31 24.45 -13.37 2.89
C VAL A 31 24.25 -14.25 4.12
N ALA A 32 23.11 -14.93 4.23
CA ALA A 32 22.85 -15.89 5.29
C ALA A 32 23.79 -17.11 5.22
N VAL A 33 24.12 -17.58 4.01
CA VAL A 33 25.13 -18.62 3.82
C VAL A 33 26.51 -18.09 4.20
N GLY A 34 26.85 -16.86 3.82
CA GLY A 34 28.10 -16.20 4.20
C GLY A 34 28.28 -16.03 5.70
N SER A 35 27.23 -15.63 6.41
CA SER A 35 27.25 -15.51 7.86
C SER A 35 27.30 -16.88 8.55
N ALA A 36 26.57 -17.88 8.06
CA ALA A 36 26.67 -19.25 8.60
C ALA A 36 28.08 -19.84 8.40
N ALA A 37 28.69 -19.61 7.24
CA ALA A 37 30.06 -20.05 6.95
C ALA A 37 31.09 -19.33 7.84
N GLY A 38 30.93 -18.02 8.04
CA GLY A 38 31.78 -17.24 8.94
C GLY A 38 31.62 -17.65 10.40
N ALA A 39 30.39 -17.97 10.83
CA ALA A 39 30.11 -18.50 12.17
C ALA A 39 30.80 -19.84 12.40
N ALA A 40 30.69 -20.76 11.43
CA ALA A 40 31.34 -22.06 11.50
C ALA A 40 32.87 -21.92 11.58
N ALA A 41 33.46 -21.01 10.79
CA ALA A 41 34.90 -20.73 10.86
C ALA A 41 35.32 -20.14 12.22
N GLY A 42 34.55 -19.20 12.76
CA GLY A 42 34.80 -18.62 14.10
C GLY A 42 34.63 -19.63 15.24
N TYR A 43 33.72 -20.59 15.09
CA TYR A 43 33.50 -21.68 16.05
C TYR A 43 34.68 -22.66 16.09
N LEU A 44 35.20 -23.03 14.93
CA LEU A 44 36.35 -23.95 14.81
C LEU A 44 37.66 -23.33 15.31
N VAL A 45 37.89 -22.04 15.08
CA VAL A 45 39.09 -21.34 15.54
C VAL A 45 39.11 -21.13 17.06
N SER A 46 37.95 -21.20 17.72
CA SER A 46 37.78 -20.84 19.12
C SER A 46 37.60 -22.02 20.08
N ASP A 47 37.64 -23.27 19.60
CA ASP A 47 37.26 -24.43 20.41
C ASP A 47 35.88 -24.26 21.11
N GLY A 48 34.91 -23.69 20.37
CA GLY A 48 33.52 -23.58 20.84
C GLY A 48 33.14 -22.32 21.62
N GLY A 49 33.99 -21.29 21.63
CA GLY A 49 33.67 -19.99 22.22
C GLY A 49 32.59 -19.21 21.46
N ALA A 50 31.57 -18.73 22.19
CA ALA A 50 30.43 -18.01 21.61
C ALA A 50 30.82 -16.63 21.02
N GLY A 51 31.81 -15.94 21.60
CA GLY A 51 32.26 -14.62 21.15
C GLY A 51 32.81 -14.61 19.72
N PRO A 52 33.87 -15.37 19.40
CA PRO A 52 34.45 -15.43 18.05
C PRO A 52 33.54 -16.09 17.01
N THR A 53 32.62 -16.96 17.43
CA THR A 53 31.55 -17.48 16.55
C THR A 53 30.64 -16.34 16.07
N ALA A 54 30.23 -15.45 16.98
CA ALA A 54 29.41 -14.29 16.63
C ALA A 54 30.17 -13.29 15.74
N VAL A 55 31.45 -13.05 16.04
CA VAL A 55 32.32 -12.19 15.22
C VAL A 55 32.50 -12.77 13.81
N GLY A 56 32.73 -14.08 13.71
CA GLY A 56 32.82 -14.78 12.43
C GLY A 56 31.52 -14.69 11.63
N ALA A 57 30.37 -14.82 12.28
CA ALA A 57 29.06 -14.70 11.63
C ALA A 57 28.83 -13.30 11.03
N VAL A 58 29.13 -12.26 11.81
CA VAL A 58 29.00 -10.88 11.39
C VAL A 58 30.00 -10.55 10.28
N ALA A 59 31.25 -10.98 10.43
CA ALA A 59 32.29 -10.78 9.41
C ALA A 59 31.96 -11.49 8.10
N GLY A 60 31.51 -12.75 8.16
CA GLY A 60 31.09 -13.52 6.98
C GLY A 60 29.88 -12.90 6.28
N GLY A 61 28.90 -12.41 7.04
CA GLY A 61 27.76 -11.67 6.50
C GLY A 61 28.16 -10.34 5.88
N ALA A 62 29.05 -9.58 6.51
CA ALA A 62 29.53 -8.30 6.01
C ALA A 62 30.37 -8.46 4.74
N ILE A 63 31.30 -9.41 4.71
CA ILE A 63 32.16 -9.68 3.54
C ILE A 63 31.30 -10.13 2.36
N THR A 64 30.31 -10.98 2.58
CA THR A 64 29.39 -11.38 1.51
C THR A 64 28.53 -10.22 1.03
N GLN A 65 28.00 -9.37 1.91
CA GLN A 65 27.29 -8.15 1.49
C GLN A 65 28.17 -7.23 0.63
N LEU A 66 29.43 -7.02 1.02
CA LEU A 66 30.39 -6.23 0.25
C LEU A 66 30.74 -6.89 -1.09
N ALA A 67 30.94 -8.20 -1.11
CA ALA A 67 31.25 -8.96 -2.32
C ALA A 67 30.09 -8.96 -3.33
N LEU A 68 28.84 -8.88 -2.85
CA LEU A 68 27.68 -8.80 -3.72
C LEU A 68 27.49 -7.40 -4.36
N GLY A 69 28.13 -6.34 -3.84
CA GLY A 69 28.13 -5.00 -4.46
C GLY A 69 26.75 -4.35 -4.62
N GLU A 70 26.59 -3.38 -5.52
CA GLU A 70 25.29 -2.91 -6.03
C GLU A 70 24.97 -3.65 -7.33
N ASP A 71 23.97 -4.52 -7.31
CA ASP A 71 23.58 -5.30 -8.48
C ASP A 71 22.51 -4.54 -9.27
N ALA A 72 22.83 -4.17 -10.51
CA ALA A 72 21.94 -3.42 -11.38
C ALA A 72 20.64 -4.18 -11.67
N SER A 73 20.69 -5.52 -11.68
CA SER A 73 19.51 -6.37 -11.89
C SER A 73 18.49 -6.24 -10.75
N VAL A 74 18.96 -6.28 -9.49
CA VAL A 74 18.11 -6.10 -8.30
C VAL A 74 17.48 -4.71 -8.30
N ARG A 75 18.23 -3.69 -8.72
CA ARG A 75 17.74 -2.31 -8.78
C ARG A 75 16.70 -2.11 -9.89
N GLN A 76 16.89 -2.74 -11.04
CA GLN A 76 15.90 -2.73 -12.13
C GLN A 76 14.65 -3.51 -11.76
N ASP A 77 14.79 -4.72 -11.20
CA ASP A 77 13.65 -5.51 -10.72
C ASP A 77 12.83 -4.75 -9.67
N GLY A 78 13.50 -4.11 -8.71
CA GLY A 78 12.85 -3.29 -7.70
C GLY A 78 12.13 -2.08 -8.30
N PHE A 79 12.70 -1.46 -9.33
CA PHE A 79 12.07 -0.37 -10.05
C PHE A 79 10.85 -0.83 -10.84
N ASP A 80 10.94 -1.96 -11.56
CA ASP A 80 9.85 -2.51 -12.35
C ASP A 80 8.69 -2.99 -11.46
N GLN A 81 9.00 -3.65 -10.35
CA GLN A 81 8.01 -4.03 -9.34
C GLN A 81 7.34 -2.79 -8.74
N GLY A 82 8.12 -1.78 -8.38
CA GLY A 82 7.61 -0.51 -7.87
C GLY A 82 6.71 0.21 -8.88
N TYR A 83 7.08 0.18 -10.17
CA TYR A 83 6.30 0.78 -11.25
C TYR A 83 4.94 0.08 -11.43
N VAL A 84 4.92 -1.25 -11.52
CA VAL A 84 3.69 -2.05 -11.65
C VAL A 84 2.78 -1.90 -10.42
N GLN A 85 3.37 -1.93 -9.23
CA GLN A 85 2.63 -1.74 -7.98
C GLN A 85 2.05 -0.32 -7.88
N GLY A 86 2.83 0.69 -8.30
CA GLY A 86 2.41 2.09 -8.34
C GLY A 86 1.25 2.33 -9.29
N GLN A 87 1.29 1.78 -10.51
CA GLN A 87 0.17 1.86 -11.45
C GLN A 87 -1.10 1.20 -10.89
N SER A 88 -0.95 0.01 -10.29
CA SER A 88 -2.08 -0.72 -9.72
C SER A 88 -2.74 0.06 -8.56
N ASP A 89 -1.95 0.72 -7.71
CA ASP A 89 -2.48 1.51 -6.61
C ASP A 89 -3.14 2.80 -7.11
N ALA A 90 -2.58 3.45 -8.13
CA ALA A 90 -3.20 4.61 -8.77
C ALA A 90 -4.60 4.29 -9.31
N ILE A 91 -4.77 3.16 -10.01
CA ILE A 91 -6.07 2.72 -10.53
C ILE A 91 -7.05 2.43 -9.40
N LYS A 92 -6.62 1.76 -8.33
CA LYS A 92 -7.48 1.49 -7.16
C LYS A 92 -7.94 2.78 -6.48
N ARG A 93 -7.04 3.75 -6.29
CA ARG A 93 -7.36 5.06 -5.72
C ARG A 93 -8.40 5.78 -6.60
N GLN A 94 -8.22 5.77 -7.92
CA GLN A 94 -9.20 6.37 -8.84
C GLN A 94 -10.56 5.67 -8.77
N TYR A 95 -10.59 4.34 -8.71
CA TYR A 95 -11.82 3.57 -8.52
C TYR A 95 -12.53 3.94 -7.22
N PHE A 96 -11.80 4.00 -6.09
CA PHE A 96 -12.39 4.35 -4.80
C PHE A 96 -12.87 5.80 -4.73
N LEU A 97 -12.17 6.74 -5.39
CA LEU A 97 -12.64 8.12 -5.52
C LEU A 97 -13.96 8.19 -6.28
N ARG A 98 -14.05 7.50 -7.42
CA ARG A 98 -15.30 7.41 -8.20
C ARG A 98 -16.43 6.78 -7.39
N LEU A 99 -16.13 5.66 -6.72
CA LEU A 99 -17.09 4.99 -5.85
C LEU A 99 -17.53 5.90 -4.69
N ALA A 100 -16.64 6.69 -4.11
CA ALA A 100 -16.98 7.64 -3.06
C ALA A 100 -17.86 8.79 -3.57
N LEU A 101 -17.64 9.26 -4.81
CA LEU A 101 -18.51 10.25 -5.46
C LEU A 101 -19.89 9.67 -5.79
N GLU A 102 -19.97 8.41 -6.21
CA GLU A 102 -21.25 7.73 -6.49
C GLU A 102 -21.98 7.28 -5.21
N ARG A 103 -21.25 6.89 -4.17
CA ARG A 103 -21.79 6.49 -2.86
C ARG A 103 -22.11 7.63 -1.94
N LYS A 104 -21.67 8.87 -2.24
CA LYS A 104 -22.20 10.04 -1.55
C LYS A 104 -23.72 9.95 -1.69
N PRO A 105 -24.46 9.69 -0.58
CA PRO A 105 -25.89 9.78 -0.64
C PRO A 105 -26.21 11.20 -1.09
N ALA A 106 -27.36 11.33 -1.73
CA ALA A 106 -28.03 12.57 -2.07
C ALA A 106 -28.25 13.55 -0.89
N ASP A 107 -27.45 13.50 0.19
CA ASP A 107 -27.43 14.52 1.25
C ASP A 107 -26.83 15.84 0.74
N ASP A 108 -25.89 15.80 -0.22
CA ASP A 108 -25.48 16.98 -1.01
C ASP A 108 -26.39 17.19 -2.24
N ALA A 109 -27.21 16.22 -2.63
CA ALA A 109 -28.22 16.43 -3.68
C ALA A 109 -29.43 17.24 -3.17
N LYS A 110 -29.43 17.67 -1.91
CA LYS A 110 -30.24 18.81 -1.47
C LYS A 110 -29.74 20.15 -2.02
N ALA A 111 -28.55 20.21 -2.61
CA ALA A 111 -28.04 21.39 -3.31
C ALA A 111 -28.25 21.35 -4.84
N ALA A 112 -28.74 20.25 -5.41
CA ALA A 112 -28.89 20.09 -6.88
C ALA A 112 -30.36 19.95 -7.33
N GLY A 113 -31.30 20.61 -6.63
CA GLY A 113 -32.69 20.64 -7.10
C GLY A 113 -33.78 20.70 -6.05
N GLU A 114 -33.49 21.11 -4.80
CA GLU A 114 -34.56 21.52 -3.88
C GLU A 114 -35.21 22.79 -4.47
N PRO A 115 -36.49 22.73 -4.89
CA PRO A 115 -37.14 23.89 -5.47
C PRO A 115 -37.31 24.96 -4.38
N VAL A 116 -36.52 26.01 -4.45
CA VAL A 116 -36.68 27.16 -3.57
C VAL A 116 -37.90 27.94 -4.04
N TYR A 117 -38.88 28.09 -3.15
CA TYR A 117 -40.08 28.88 -3.40
C TYR A 117 -39.90 30.28 -2.81
N TYR A 118 -39.97 31.30 -3.66
CA TYR A 118 -40.07 32.69 -3.22
C TYR A 118 -41.52 33.13 -3.25
N LEU A 119 -42.01 33.67 -2.13
CA LEU A 119 -43.33 34.28 -2.03
C LEU A 119 -43.21 35.75 -2.42
N VAL A 120 -43.86 36.12 -3.52
CA VAL A 120 -43.91 37.50 -4.02
C VAL A 120 -45.37 37.97 -3.97
N PRO A 121 -45.64 39.25 -3.61
CA PRO A 121 -46.98 39.80 -3.74
C PRO A 121 -47.48 39.65 -5.18
N GLY A 122 -48.64 39.01 -5.33
CA GLY A 122 -49.30 38.81 -6.62
C GLY A 122 -49.86 40.12 -7.18
N PRO A 123 -50.12 40.19 -8.49
CA PRO A 123 -50.68 41.38 -9.11
C PRO A 123 -52.07 41.68 -8.56
N GLU A 124 -52.31 42.93 -8.17
CA GLU A 124 -53.59 43.40 -7.62
C GLU A 124 -54.68 43.59 -8.69
N VAL A 125 -54.30 43.55 -9.98
CA VAL A 125 -55.19 43.79 -11.11
C VAL A 125 -55.00 42.69 -12.15
N THR A 126 -56.09 42.00 -12.51
CA THR A 126 -56.10 41.00 -13.59
C THR A 126 -55.95 41.68 -14.95
N ALA A 127 -55.52 40.95 -16.00
CA ALA A 127 -55.45 41.45 -17.37
C ALA A 127 -56.77 42.09 -17.87
N ASP A 128 -57.91 41.63 -17.34
CA ASP A 128 -59.25 42.15 -17.62
C ASP A 128 -59.64 43.40 -16.80
N GLY A 129 -58.72 43.99 -16.02
CA GLY A 129 -58.95 45.21 -15.24
C GLY A 129 -59.70 45.04 -13.92
N ARG A 130 -60.01 43.81 -13.51
CA ARG A 130 -60.66 43.53 -12.22
C ARG A 130 -59.64 43.60 -11.08
N LYS A 131 -60.02 44.26 -9.98
CA LYS A 131 -59.21 44.30 -8.74
C LYS A 131 -59.32 42.96 -8.01
N LEU A 132 -58.18 42.36 -7.70
CA LEU A 132 -58.05 41.14 -6.92
C LEU A 132 -57.79 41.48 -5.46
N ALA A 133 -58.19 40.57 -4.56
CA ALA A 133 -57.76 40.66 -3.17
C ALA A 133 -56.23 40.43 -3.08
N PRO A 134 -55.54 41.04 -2.11
CA PRO A 134 -54.11 40.81 -1.90
C PRO A 134 -53.84 39.32 -1.70
N HIS A 135 -53.01 38.74 -2.56
CA HIS A 135 -52.64 37.33 -2.51
C HIS A 135 -51.15 37.17 -2.80
N GLN A 136 -50.57 36.06 -2.35
CA GLN A 136 -49.15 35.75 -2.57
C GLN A 136 -49.03 34.69 -3.65
N VAL A 137 -48.01 34.84 -4.51
CA VAL A 137 -47.69 33.88 -5.57
C VAL A 137 -46.35 33.23 -5.25
N ALA A 138 -46.33 31.90 -5.24
CA ALA A 138 -45.10 31.13 -5.05
C ALA A 138 -44.41 30.92 -6.41
N ILE A 139 -43.23 31.51 -6.57
CA ILE A 139 -42.39 31.30 -7.76
C ILE A 139 -41.39 30.19 -7.44
N ARG A 140 -41.43 29.12 -8.23
CA ARG A 140 -40.48 28.00 -8.15
C ARG A 140 -39.23 28.35 -8.96
N VAL A 141 -38.07 28.42 -8.31
CA VAL A 141 -36.77 28.54 -8.98
C VAL A 141 -36.07 27.18 -8.93
N VAL A 142 -35.57 26.74 -10.08
CA VAL A 142 -34.73 25.55 -10.24
C VAL A 142 -33.38 26.07 -10.73
N GLU A 143 -32.33 25.91 -9.93
CA GLU A 143 -30.94 26.15 -10.37
C GLU A 143 -30.41 24.99 -11.22
#